data_AF-A0A1G7LND6-F1
#
_entry.id   AF-A0A1G7LND6-F1
#
_cell.length_a   1.000
_cell.length_b   1.000
_cell.length_c   1.000
_cell.angle_alpha   90.00
_cell.angle_beta   90.00
_cell.angle_gamma   90.00
#
_symmetry.space_group_name_H-M   'P 1'
#
loop_
_entity.id
_entity.type
_entity.pdbx_description
1 polymer ?
#
loop_
_entity_poly.entity_id
_entity_poly.type
_entity_poly.pdbx_seq_one_letter_code
_entity_poly.pdbx_strand_id
1 'polypeptide(L)' 'MIKVTAGIIESENKILIARRKEGKLLEGLWEFPGGNIEIGETPEFCLKREL' A
#
# COMPACT_ATOMS: atom_id res chain seq x y z
N MET A 1 5.87 9.01 14.64
CA MET A 1 4.72 8.88 13.72
C MET A 1 5.26 8.31 12.42
N ILE A 2 4.74 7.16 11.96
CA ILE A 2 5.17 6.54 10.71
C ILE A 2 4.29 7.10 9.59
N LYS A 3 4.90 7.57 8.49
CA LYS A 3 4.18 7.95 7.28
C LYS A 3 4.09 6.74 6.36
N VAL A 4 2.93 6.57 5.73
CA VAL A 4 2.66 5.47 4.81
C VAL A 4 2.02 6.01 3.54
N THR A 5 2.16 5.27 2.45
CA THR A 5 1.48 5.52 1.18
C THR A 5 0.48 4.43 0.89
N ALA A 6 -0.62 4.79 0.21
CA ALA A 6 -1.59 3.85 -0.35
C ALA A 6 -1.80 4.23 -1.82
N GLY A 7 -1.64 3.27 -2.72
CA GLY A 7 -1.88 3.42 -4.15
C GLY A 7 -3.29 3.02 -4.52
N ILE A 8 -4.00 3.88 -5.26
CA ILE A 8 -5.26 3.55 -5.90
C ILE A 8 -4.96 3.22 -7.36
N ILE A 9 -4.94 1.92 -7.68
CA ILE A 9 -4.73 1.43 -9.05
C ILE A 9 -6.10 1.09 -9.64
N GLU A 10 -6.46 1.80 -10.70
CA GLU A 10 -7.69 1.58 -11.45
C GLU A 10 -7.37 0.95 -12.81
N SER A 11 -8.11 -0.11 -13.16
CA SER A 11 -8.06 -0.73 -14.50
C SER A 11 -9.41 -1.37 -14.80
N GLU A 12 -9.90 -1.22 -16.04
CA GLU A 12 -11.19 -1.79 -16.48
C GLU A 12 -12.37 -1.45 -15.53
N ASN A 13 -12.45 -0.22 -15.03
CA ASN A 13 -13.42 0.26 -14.02
C ASN A 13 -13.42 -0.56 -12.71
N LYS A 14 -12.29 -1.18 -12.37
CA LYS A 14 -12.07 -1.91 -11.11
C LYS A 14 -10.89 -1.29 -10.37
N ILE A 15 -10.93 -1.37 -9.04
CA ILE A 15 -9.85 -0.94 -8.17
C ILE A 15 -9.12 -2.16 -7.61
N LEU A 16 -7.78 -2.14 -7.64
CA LEU A 16 -6.98 -3.19 -7.03
C LEU A 16 -6.99 -3.06 -5.49
N ILE A 17 -7.38 -4.15 -4.83
CA ILE A 17 -7.28 -4.32 -3.38
C ILE A 17 -6.51 -5.62 -3.09
N ALA A 18 -5.67 -5.60 -2.06
CA ALA A 18 -4.91 -6.74 -1.59
C ALA A 18 -5.51 -7.29 -0.30
N ARG A 19 -5.42 -8.61 -0.09
CA ARG A 19 -5.80 -9.23 1.18
C ARG A 19 -4.59 -9.29 2.09
N ARG A 20 -4.73 -8.80 3.32
CA ARG A 20 -3.64 -8.78 4.31
C ARG A 20 -3.22 -10.20 4.69
N LYS A 21 -1.90 -10.43 4.64
CA LYS A 21 -1.29 -11.72 5.03
C LYS A 21 -1.58 -12.06 6.48
N GLU A 22 -1.61 -13.36 6.76
CA GLU A 22 -1.76 -13.91 8.11
C GLU A 22 -0.60 -13.48 9.03
N GLY A 23 -0.91 -13.29 10.31
CA GLY A 23 0.04 -12.84 11.33
C GLY A 23 0.29 -11.33 11.36
N LYS A 24 -0.43 -10.52 10.56
CA LYS A 24 -0.40 -9.05 10.64
C LYS A 24 -1.67 -8.51 11.30
N LEU A 25 -1.56 -7.31 11.88
CA LEU A 25 -2.73 -6.54 12.33
C LEU A 25 -3.74 -6.42 11.18
N LEU A 26 -5.04 -6.62 11.44
CA LEU A 26 -6.10 -6.66 10.42
C LEU A 26 -5.94 -7.80 9.39
N GLU A 27 -5.37 -8.93 9.82
CA GLU A 27 -5.28 -10.16 9.03
C GLU A 27 -6.60 -10.50 8.31
N GLY A 28 -6.47 -10.92 7.05
CA GLY A 28 -7.60 -11.40 6.26
C GLY A 28 -8.53 -10.31 5.74
N LEU A 29 -8.40 -9.06 6.21
CA LEU A 29 -9.10 -7.89 5.67
C LEU A 29 -8.43 -7.35 4.41
N TRP A 30 -9.14 -6.45 3.74
CA TRP A 30 -8.70 -5.81 2.51
C TRP A 30 -7.92 -4.52 2.78
N GLU A 31 -6.93 -4.24 1.94
CA GLU A 31 -6.14 -3.01 1.95
C GLU A 31 -5.83 -2.52 0.54
N PHE A 32 -5.44 -1.25 0.43
CA PHE A 32 -4.79 -0.74 -0.77
C PHE A 32 -3.31 -1.07 -0.73
N PRO A 33 -2.69 -1.42 -1.87
CA PRO A 33 -1.27 -1.71 -1.92
C PRO A 33 -0.45 -0.43 -1.70
N GLY A 34 0.72 -0.57 -1.09
CA GLY A 34 1.57 0.55 -0.68
C GLY A 34 2.50 0.13 0.45
N GLY A 35 3.08 1.08 1.16
CA GLY A 35 4.09 0.77 2.17
C GLY A 35 4.47 1.93 3.07
N ASN A 36 5.47 1.67 3.92
CA ASN A 36 6.02 2.67 4.81
C ASN A 36 7.02 3.55 4.06
N ILE A 37 6.95 4.86 4.27
CA ILE A 37 7.90 5.82 3.71
C ILE A 37 9.21 5.72 4.49
N GLU A 38 10.31 5.47 3.79
CA GLU A 38 11.65 5.45 4.38
C GLU A 38 12.19 6.86 4.64
N ILE A 39 13.24 6.98 5.47
CA ILE A 39 13.82 8.28 5.83
C ILE A 39 14.40 8.95 4.58
N GLY A 40 13.91 10.14 4.26
CA GLY A 40 14.34 10.91 3.08
C GLY A 40 13.64 10.49 1.78
N GLU A 41 12.75 9.50 1.82
CA GLU A 41 11.97 9.07 0.67
C GLU A 41 10.75 9.98 0.45
N THR A 42 10.46 10.32 -0.81
CA THR A 42 9.21 11.01 -1.17
C THR A 42 8.07 9.99 -1.31
N PRO A 43 6.80 10.37 -1.09
CA PRO A 43 5.67 9.47 -1.32
C PRO A 43 5.66 8.79 -2.71
N GLU A 44 6.05 9.50 -3.75
CA GLU A 44 6.08 9.01 -5.14
C GLU A 44 7.12 7.89 -5.32
N PHE A 45 8.34 8.08 -4.80
CA PHE A 45 9.38 7.04 -4.78
C PHE A 45 8.98 5.83 -3.94
N CYS A 46 8.35 6.04 -2.78
CA CYS A 46 7.83 4.96 -1.93
C CYS A 46 6.82 4.10 -2.70
N LEU A 47 5.84 4.71 -3.36
CA LEU A 47 4.85 3.97 -4.17
C LEU A 47 5.51 3.24 -5.34
N LYS A 48 6.48 3.84 -6.02
CA LYS A 48 7.22 3.20 -7.13
C LYS A 48 8.07 2.00 -6.71
N ARG A 49 8.50 1.95 -5.45
CA ARG A 49 9.28 0.83 -4.88
C ARG A 49 8.38 -0.33 -4.44
N GLU A 50 7.19 -0.03 -3.93
CA GLU A 50 6.24 -1.03 -3.40
C GLU A 50 5.35 -1.68 -4.47
N LEU A 51 5.02 -0.96 -5.54
CA LEU A 51 4.13 -1.38 -6.64
C LEU A 51 4.92 -1.79 -7.88
#